data_AF-A0A518FPA8-F1
#
_entry.id   AF-A0A518FPA8-F1
#
_cell.length_a   1.000
_cell.length_b   1.000
_cell.length_c   1.000
_cell.angle_alpha   90.00
_cell.angle_beta   90.00
_cell.angle_gamma   90.00
#
_symmetry.space_group_name_H-M   'P 1'
#
loop_
_entity.id
_entity.type
_entity.pdbx_description
1 polymer ?
#
loop_
_entity_poly.entity_id
_entity_poly.type
_entity_poly.pdbx_seq_one_letter_code
_entity_poly.pdbx_strand_id
1 'polypeptide(L)'
;MFRSKILIYLCILLGTGLGWFHAHEYWIVHVRYWEFSKVISGSENTICFWMIFGSALLAAVLASWKNRTSLWLSLSGITVGWLFAACSGPVYRFRKGAYLDLLPADIVWDQLSRQALGMLLGALLFLYWPEIGRFLNSLNGNHSNELTVPRSPSESRGSS
;
A
#
# COMPACT_ATOMS: atom_id res chain seq x y z
N MET A 1 0.14 -4.02 -22.09
CA MET A 1 0.66 -3.47 -20.81
C MET A 1 -0.38 -3.44 -19.69
N PHE A 2 -1.68 -3.25 -19.97
CA PHE A 2 -2.76 -3.16 -18.96
C PHE A 2 -3.09 -4.47 -18.20
N ARG A 3 -3.04 -5.65 -18.84
CA ARG A 3 -3.36 -6.94 -18.18
C ARG A 3 -2.48 -7.27 -16.97
N SER A 4 -1.22 -6.81 -16.95
CA SER A 4 -0.30 -7.09 -15.85
C SER A 4 -0.61 -6.29 -14.58
N LYS A 5 -1.22 -5.10 -14.71
CA LYS A 5 -1.49 -4.22 -13.56
C LYS A 5 -2.64 -4.70 -12.70
N ILE A 6 -3.69 -5.23 -13.32
CA ILE A 6 -4.85 -5.81 -12.62
C ILE A 6 -4.40 -7.00 -11.76
N LEU A 7 -3.50 -7.84 -12.29
CA LEU A 7 -2.94 -8.96 -11.56
C LEU A 7 -2.07 -8.49 -10.39
N ILE A 8 -1.24 -7.46 -10.58
CA ILE A 8 -0.46 -6.84 -9.50
C ILE A 8 -1.35 -6.30 -8.39
N TYR A 9 -2.40 -5.58 -8.74
CA TYR A 9 -3.38 -5.07 -7.79
C TYR A 9 -4.05 -6.21 -7.01
N LEU A 10 -4.55 -7.22 -7.72
CA LEU A 10 -5.28 -8.32 -7.12
C LEU A 10 -4.38 -9.12 -6.16
N CYS A 11 -3.12 -9.33 -6.52
CA CYS A 11 -2.14 -9.93 -5.62
C CYS A 11 -1.89 -9.07 -4.38
N ILE A 12 -1.63 -7.77 -4.51
CA ILE A 12 -1.38 -6.88 -3.37
C ILE A 12 -2.60 -6.84 -2.44
N LEU A 13 -3.81 -6.81 -3.00
CA LEU A 13 -5.06 -6.81 -2.24
C LEU A 13 -5.25 -8.14 -1.49
N LEU A 14 -5.01 -9.27 -2.15
CA LEU A 14 -5.03 -10.59 -1.51
C LEU A 14 -3.97 -10.73 -0.43
N GLY A 15 -2.73 -10.29 -0.69
CA GLY A 15 -1.63 -10.38 0.27
C GLY A 15 -1.87 -9.52 1.50
N THR A 16 -2.29 -8.27 1.30
CA THR A 16 -2.61 -7.39 2.43
C THR A 16 -3.83 -7.89 3.19
N GLY A 17 -4.86 -8.40 2.49
CA GLY A 17 -6.05 -9.00 3.11
C GLY A 17 -5.74 -10.27 3.92
N LEU A 18 -4.88 -11.14 3.41
CA LEU A 18 -4.41 -12.33 4.13
C LEU A 18 -3.57 -11.96 5.35
N GLY A 19 -2.66 -11.00 5.21
CA GLY A 19 -1.87 -10.49 6.35
C GLY A 19 -2.75 -9.85 7.42
N TRP A 20 -3.77 -9.09 6.99
CA TRP A 20 -4.79 -8.52 7.87
C TRP A 20 -5.59 -9.58 8.63
N PHE A 21 -6.04 -10.61 7.92
CA PHE A 21 -6.78 -11.72 8.52
C PHE A 21 -5.93 -12.49 9.54
N HIS A 22 -4.69 -12.82 9.20
CA HIS A 22 -3.78 -13.48 10.15
C HIS A 22 -3.45 -12.61 11.36
N ALA A 23 -3.25 -11.31 11.16
CA ALA A 23 -3.05 -10.37 12.26
C ALA A 23 -4.30 -10.29 13.15
N HIS A 24 -5.50 -10.35 12.59
CA HIS A 24 -6.75 -10.36 13.36
C HIS A 24 -6.92 -11.64 14.19
N GLU A 25 -6.64 -12.81 13.61
CA GLU A 25 -6.67 -14.08 14.34
C GLU A 25 -5.64 -14.09 15.47
N TYR A 26 -4.41 -13.66 15.19
CA TYR A 26 -3.36 -13.52 16.18
C TYR A 26 -3.76 -12.54 17.30
N TRP A 27 -4.34 -11.41 16.91
CA TRP A 27 -4.83 -10.37 17.80
C TRP A 27 -5.86 -10.89 18.79
N ILE A 28 -6.91 -11.58 18.33
CA ILE A 28 -7.98 -12.10 19.20
C ILE A 28 -7.42 -12.99 20.31
N VAL A 29 -6.42 -13.82 20.00
CA VAL A 29 -5.82 -14.77 20.95
C VAL A 29 -4.94 -14.06 22.00
N HIS A 30 -4.36 -12.90 21.66
CA HIS A 30 -3.37 -12.20 22.50
C HIS A 30 -3.92 -10.97 23.22
N VAL A 31 -5.16 -10.56 22.93
CA VAL A 31 -5.87 -9.54 23.72
C VAL A 31 -6.18 -10.08 25.12
N ARG A 32 -5.81 -9.30 26.14
CA ARG A 32 -6.06 -9.61 27.54
C ARG A 32 -6.97 -8.57 28.15
N TYR A 33 -7.69 -8.96 29.19
CA TYR A 33 -8.37 -8.00 30.06
C TYR A 33 -7.44 -7.59 31.18
N TRP A 34 -7.26 -6.29 31.36
CA TRP A 34 -6.60 -5.71 32.51
C TRP A 34 -7.54 -4.72 33.16
N GLU A 35 -7.83 -4.94 34.44
CA GLU A 35 -8.87 -4.22 35.20
C GLU A 35 -10.22 -4.24 34.47
N PHE A 36 -10.52 -3.20 33.69
CA PHE A 36 -11.77 -3.04 32.94
C PHE A 36 -11.55 -2.72 31.46
N SER A 37 -10.31 -2.83 30.97
CA SER A 37 -9.94 -2.49 29.59
C SER A 37 -9.34 -3.69 28.88
N LYS A 38 -9.65 -3.82 27.59
CA LYS A 38 -8.94 -4.74 26.70
C LYS A 38 -7.59 -4.13 26.36
N VAL A 39 -6.52 -4.88 26.60
CA VAL A 39 -5.14 -4.44 26.40
C VAL A 39 -4.35 -5.48 25.63
N ILE A 40 -3.31 -5.02 24.95
CA ILE A 40 -2.35 -5.85 24.24
C ILE A 40 -0.92 -5.39 24.57
N SER A 41 0.03 -6.33 24.60
CA SER A 41 1.45 -5.99 24.75
C SER A 41 2.00 -5.32 23.49
N GLY A 42 2.92 -4.36 23.64
CA GLY A 42 3.63 -3.71 22.54
C GLY A 42 4.38 -4.68 21.62
N SER A 43 4.88 -5.78 22.17
CA SER A 43 5.49 -6.87 21.40
C SER A 43 4.51 -7.51 20.41
N GLU A 44 3.28 -7.78 20.85
CA GLU A 44 2.25 -8.43 20.04
C GLU A 44 1.72 -7.50 18.94
N ASN A 45 1.57 -6.21 19.24
CA ASN A 45 1.29 -5.18 18.24
C ASN A 45 2.34 -5.20 17.12
N THR A 46 3.62 -5.27 17.49
CA THR A 46 4.73 -5.32 16.53
C THR A 46 4.64 -6.56 15.65
N ILE A 47 4.24 -7.71 16.21
CA ILE A 47 4.03 -8.96 15.45
C ILE A 47 2.88 -8.81 14.45
N CYS A 48 1.73 -8.30 14.87
CA CYS A 48 0.59 -8.04 13.99
C CYS A 48 0.96 -7.11 12.83
N PHE A 49 1.74 -6.07 13.11
CA PHE A 49 2.24 -5.16 12.08
C PHE A 49 3.09 -5.88 11.03
N TRP A 50 4.09 -6.67 11.46
CA TRP A 50 4.97 -7.39 10.56
C TRP A 50 4.24 -8.44 9.74
N MET A 51 3.18 -9.06 10.27
CA MET A 51 2.32 -9.95 9.51
C MET A 51 1.67 -9.22 8.33
N ILE A 52 1.03 -8.07 8.57
CA ILE A 52 0.34 -7.29 7.52
C ILE A 52 1.36 -6.78 6.50
N PHE A 53 2.44 -6.15 6.96
CA PHE A 53 3.46 -5.57 6.10
C PHE A 53 4.19 -6.63 5.27
N GLY A 54 4.58 -7.74 5.91
CA GLY A 54 5.27 -8.85 5.24
C GLY A 54 4.41 -9.51 4.17
N SER A 55 3.12 -9.74 4.43
CA SER A 55 2.21 -10.30 3.42
C SER A 55 1.97 -9.35 2.24
N ALA A 56 1.86 -8.04 2.50
CA ALA A 56 1.73 -7.03 1.45
C ALA A 56 3.00 -6.97 0.56
N LEU A 57 4.18 -6.99 1.17
CA LEU A 57 5.45 -7.03 0.46
C LEU A 57 5.62 -8.29 -0.39
N LEU A 58 5.36 -9.46 0.19
CA LEU A 58 5.49 -10.74 -0.51
C LEU A 58 4.58 -10.77 -1.75
N ALA A 59 3.34 -10.30 -1.60
CA ALA A 59 2.41 -10.22 -2.71
C ALA A 59 2.86 -9.22 -3.80
N ALA A 60 3.40 -8.06 -3.42
CA ALA A 60 3.94 -7.10 -4.38
C ALA A 60 5.13 -7.68 -5.17
N VAL A 61 6.00 -8.44 -4.51
CA VAL A 61 7.15 -9.13 -5.13
C VAL A 61 6.67 -10.21 -6.09
N LEU A 62 5.77 -11.10 -5.66
CA LEU A 62 5.23 -12.17 -6.50
C LEU A 62 4.55 -11.64 -7.75
N ALA A 63 3.75 -10.59 -7.59
CA ALA A 63 2.98 -10.05 -8.71
C ALA A 63 3.83 -9.24 -9.69
N SER A 64 4.92 -8.62 -9.20
CA SER A 64 5.78 -7.75 -10.01
C SER A 64 7.08 -8.41 -10.46
N TRP A 65 7.28 -9.71 -10.19
CA TRP A 65 8.52 -10.44 -10.48
C TRP A 65 9.00 -10.30 -11.93
N LYS A 66 8.07 -10.26 -12.89
CA LYS A 66 8.38 -10.12 -14.32
C LYS A 66 8.58 -8.66 -14.77
N ASN A 67 8.14 -7.68 -14.00
CA ASN A 67 8.13 -6.26 -14.38
C ASN A 67 8.77 -5.38 -13.30
N ARG A 68 10.12 -5.29 -13.34
CA ARG A 68 10.95 -4.62 -12.32
C ARG A 68 10.50 -3.19 -12.00
N THR A 69 10.04 -2.41 -12.98
CA THR A 69 9.59 -1.03 -12.75
C THR A 69 8.32 -0.95 -11.90
N SER A 70 7.38 -1.89 -12.09
CA SER A 70 6.15 -1.97 -11.28
C SER A 70 6.43 -2.49 -9.87
N LEU A 71 7.47 -3.32 -9.71
CA LEU A 71 7.94 -3.78 -8.40
C LEU A 71 8.44 -2.60 -7.55
N TRP A 72 9.36 -1.78 -8.08
CA TRP A 72 9.89 -0.64 -7.33
C TRP A 72 8.81 0.40 -7.00
N LEU A 73 7.86 0.64 -7.91
CA LEU A 73 6.74 1.56 -7.67
C LEU A 73 5.80 1.03 -6.58
N SER A 74 5.40 -0.24 -6.63
CA SER A 74 4.54 -0.84 -5.60
C SER A 74 5.22 -0.85 -4.22
N LEU A 75 6.50 -1.21 -4.15
CA LEU A 75 7.27 -1.16 -2.90
C LEU A 75 7.35 0.26 -2.33
N SER A 76 7.63 1.25 -3.19
CA SER A 76 7.67 2.66 -2.78
C SER A 76 6.30 3.15 -2.32
N GLY A 77 5.24 2.72 -3.00
CA GLY A 77 3.87 3.05 -2.60
C GLY A 77 3.48 2.45 -1.26
N ILE A 78 3.80 1.18 -1.02
CA ILE A 78 3.54 0.52 0.27
C ILE A 78 4.28 1.25 1.40
N THR A 79 5.56 1.55 1.22
CA THR A 79 6.37 2.22 2.26
C THR A 79 5.95 3.66 2.52
N VAL A 80 5.66 4.43 1.47
CA VAL A 80 5.18 5.82 1.62
C VAL A 80 3.78 5.85 2.23
N GLY A 81 2.89 4.95 1.81
CA GLY A 81 1.54 4.82 2.36
C GLY A 81 1.57 4.45 3.85
N TRP A 82 2.47 3.54 4.23
CA TRP A 82 2.74 3.22 5.63
C TRP A 82 3.25 4.43 6.41
N LEU A 83 4.26 5.14 5.88
CA LEU A 83 4.88 6.27 6.57
C LEU A 83 3.87 7.41 6.76
N PHE A 84 3.02 7.66 5.77
CA PHE A 84 1.93 8.64 5.88
C PHE A 84 0.91 8.23 6.95
N ALA A 85 0.48 6.97 6.96
CA ALA A 85 -0.42 6.46 7.98
C ALA A 85 0.21 6.49 9.40
N ALA A 86 1.51 6.22 9.52
CA ALA A 86 2.24 6.30 10.78
C ALA A 86 2.39 7.75 11.26
N CYS A 87 2.69 8.69 10.37
CA CYS A 87 2.80 10.12 10.69
C CYS A 87 1.45 10.76 10.99
N SER A 88 0.35 10.22 10.45
CA SER A 88 -1.00 10.69 10.77
C SER A 88 -1.39 10.46 12.25
N GLY A 89 -0.60 9.65 12.97
CA GLY A 89 -0.58 9.51 14.43
C GLY A 89 -1.88 9.00 15.04
N PRO A 90 -1.85 8.26 16.15
CA PRO A 90 -3.04 8.16 16.97
C PRO A 90 -3.40 9.58 17.44
N VAL A 91 -4.68 9.98 17.31
CA VAL A 91 -5.22 11.25 17.85
C VAL A 91 -5.12 11.31 19.39
N TYR A 92 -4.56 10.28 20.02
CA TYR A 92 -4.58 10.08 21.46
C TYR A 92 -3.17 10.17 22.06
N ARG A 93 -2.99 11.13 22.96
CA ARG A 93 -1.80 11.24 23.81
C ARG A 93 -1.87 10.17 24.90
N PHE A 94 -1.02 9.15 24.80
CA PHE A 94 -0.84 8.21 25.89
C PHE A 94 -0.17 8.91 27.09
N ARG A 95 -0.81 8.86 28.25
CA ARG A 95 -0.20 9.28 29.52
C ARG A 95 0.82 8.21 29.89
N LYS A 96 2.09 8.45 29.57
CA LYS A 96 3.22 7.58 30.00
C LYS A 96 3.18 7.48 31.53
N GLY A 97 2.78 6.32 32.05
CA GLY A 97 2.82 6.00 33.47
C GLY A 97 2.91 4.49 33.64
N ALA A 98 3.97 4.04 34.32
CA ALA A 98 4.28 2.74 34.95
C ALA A 98 3.97 1.38 34.25
N TYR A 99 3.07 1.31 33.28
CA TYR A 99 2.64 0.10 32.56
C TYR A 99 3.20 0.10 31.12
N LEU A 100 4.53 0.23 31.01
CA LEU A 100 5.26 0.66 29.81
C LEU A 100 5.01 -0.10 28.50
N ASP A 101 4.32 -1.24 28.52
CA ASP A 101 4.09 -2.09 27.34
C ASP A 101 2.63 -2.47 27.08
N LEU A 102 1.68 -2.01 27.90
CA LEU A 102 0.26 -2.34 27.73
C LEU A 102 -0.46 -1.24 26.96
N LEU A 103 -0.95 -1.56 25.76
CA LEU A 103 -1.66 -0.66 24.87
C LEU A 103 -3.16 -1.00 24.84
N PRO A 104 -4.07 -0.02 24.81
CA PRO A 104 -5.49 -0.27 24.64
C PRO A 104 -5.75 -0.96 23.31
N ALA A 105 -6.43 -2.10 23.38
CA ALA A 105 -6.63 -2.99 22.25
C ALA A 105 -7.33 -2.27 21.09
N ASP A 106 -8.45 -1.60 21.36
CA ASP A 106 -9.28 -0.96 20.32
C ASP A 106 -8.51 0.12 19.55
N ILE A 107 -7.61 0.84 20.22
CA ILE A 107 -6.78 1.90 19.61
C ILE A 107 -5.73 1.30 18.68
N VAL A 108 -5.06 0.24 19.13
CA VAL A 108 -4.04 -0.42 18.33
C VAL A 108 -4.66 -1.09 17.10
N TRP A 109 -5.86 -1.68 17.24
CA TRP A 109 -6.56 -2.26 16.10
C TRP A 109 -6.98 -1.22 15.05
N ASP A 110 -7.50 -0.06 15.49
CA ASP A 110 -7.78 1.07 14.58
C ASP A 110 -6.50 1.56 13.88
N GLN A 111 -5.38 1.65 14.61
CA GLN A 111 -4.10 2.04 14.04
C GLN A 111 -3.60 1.05 12.99
N LEU A 112 -3.64 -0.25 13.28
CA LEU A 112 -3.27 -1.30 12.33
C LEU A 112 -4.16 -1.22 11.08
N SER A 113 -5.46 -0.96 11.25
CA SER A 113 -6.43 -0.85 10.15
C SER A 113 -6.08 0.32 9.24
N ARG A 114 -5.78 1.48 9.82
CA ARG A 114 -5.35 2.66 9.09
C ARG A 114 -4.02 2.44 8.37
N GLN A 115 -3.08 1.73 8.97
CA GLN A 115 -1.81 1.38 8.34
C GLN A 115 -2.03 0.44 7.14
N ALA A 116 -2.86 -0.59 7.29
CA ALA A 116 -3.21 -1.49 6.20
C ALA A 116 -3.86 -0.74 5.02
N LEU A 117 -4.82 0.15 5.31
CA LEU A 117 -5.44 1.00 4.30
C LEU A 117 -4.43 1.97 3.66
N GLY A 118 -3.57 2.61 4.46
CA GLY A 118 -2.53 3.51 3.98
C GLY A 118 -1.56 2.81 3.03
N MET A 119 -1.12 1.59 3.36
CA MET A 119 -0.28 0.77 2.49
C MET A 119 -0.97 0.44 1.16
N LEU A 120 -2.25 0.06 1.18
CA LEU A 120 -3.03 -0.21 -0.03
C LEU A 120 -3.18 1.03 -0.90
N LEU A 121 -3.58 2.16 -0.31
CA LEU A 121 -3.74 3.43 -1.02
C LEU A 121 -2.42 3.93 -1.60
N GLY A 122 -1.33 3.82 -0.85
CA GLY A 122 0.00 4.16 -1.32
C GLY A 122 0.45 3.28 -2.48
N ALA A 123 0.28 1.96 -2.38
CA ALA A 123 0.57 1.03 -3.46
C ALA A 123 -0.20 1.38 -4.74
N LEU A 124 -1.49 1.68 -4.60
CA LEU A 124 -2.35 2.10 -5.70
C LEU A 124 -1.86 3.41 -6.33
N LEU A 125 -1.65 4.44 -5.52
CA LEU A 125 -1.23 5.75 -6.00
C LEU A 125 0.05 5.66 -6.84
N PHE A 126 1.04 4.88 -6.40
CA PHE A 126 2.31 4.74 -7.10
C PHE A 126 2.22 3.85 -8.36
N LEU A 127 1.38 2.81 -8.35
CA LEU A 127 1.13 2.00 -9.55
C LEU A 127 0.42 2.79 -10.66
N TYR A 128 -0.44 3.74 -10.27
CA TYR A 128 -1.17 4.63 -11.18
C TYR A 128 -0.46 5.97 -11.42
N TRP A 129 0.61 6.29 -10.68
CA TRP A 129 1.35 7.55 -10.79
C TRP A 129 1.76 7.92 -12.23
N PRO A 130 2.26 6.99 -13.08
CA PRO A 130 2.60 7.32 -14.46
C PRO A 130 1.39 7.76 -15.30
N GLU A 131 0.18 7.30 -14.97
CA GLU A 131 -1.05 7.66 -15.66
C GLU A 131 -1.59 8.99 -15.13
N ILE A 132 -1.53 9.20 -13.81
CA ILE A 132 -1.85 10.49 -13.18
C ILE A 132 -0.94 11.59 -13.75
N GLY A 133 0.37 11.33 -13.85
CA GLY A 133 1.33 12.28 -14.44
C GLY A 133 1.03 12.59 -15.91
N ARG A 134 0.64 11.60 -16.72
CA ARG A 134 0.20 11.82 -18.11
C ARG A 134 -1.08 12.64 -18.18
N PHE A 135 -2.05 12.37 -17.31
CA PHE A 135 -3.30 13.12 -17.23
C PHE A 135 -3.05 14.57 -16.82
N LEU A 136 -2.25 14.81 -15.79
CA LEU A 136 -1.86 16.16 -15.35
C LEU A 136 -1.09 16.91 -16.44
N ASN A 137 -0.18 16.24 -17.16
CA ASN A 137 0.51 16.84 -18.30
C ASN A 137 -0.43 17.15 -19.47
N SER A 138 -1.47 16.34 -19.69
CA SER A 138 -2.48 16.62 -20.70
C SER A 138 -3.37 17.82 -20.34
N LEU A 139 -3.66 18.02 -19.05
CA LEU A 139 -4.37 19.20 -18.55
C LEU A 139 -3.51 20.47 -18.64
N ASN A 140 -2.20 20.33 -18.45
CA ASN A 140 -1.25 21.45 -18.49
C ASN A 140 -0.83 21.85 -19.92
N GLY A 141 -1.49 21.34 -20.96
CA GLY A 141 -1.37 21.83 -22.33
C GLY A 141 -0.10 21.41 -23.09
N ASN A 142 0.70 20.47 -22.59
CA ASN A 142 1.97 20.11 -23.24
C ASN A 142 1.84 19.17 -24.46
N HIS A 143 0.63 18.87 -24.94
CA HIS A 143 0.41 17.99 -26.10
C HIS A 143 -0.58 18.59 -27.11
N SER A 144 -0.28 19.78 -27.65
CA SER A 144 -0.98 20.28 -28.85
C SER A 144 -0.30 19.90 -30.18
N ASN A 145 0.92 19.34 -30.21
CA ASN A 145 1.65 19.16 -31.48
C ASN A 145 2.19 17.76 -31.83
N GLU A 146 2.19 16.76 -30.94
CA GLU A 146 2.74 15.41 -31.27
C GLU A 146 1.69 14.31 -31.53
N LEU A 147 0.41 14.55 -31.22
CA LEU A 147 -0.67 13.56 -31.40
C LEU A 147 -1.53 13.80 -32.65
N THR A 148 -1.22 14.81 -33.46
CA THR A 148 -1.97 15.18 -34.69
C THR A 148 -1.13 15.17 -35.96
N VAL A 149 0.03 14.50 -35.99
CA VAL A 149 0.64 14.15 -37.28
C VAL A 149 -0.02 12.87 -37.78
N PRO A 150 -0.94 12.94 -38.76
CA PRO A 150 -1.32 11.73 -39.48
C PRO A 150 -0.05 11.15 -40.07
N ARG A 151 0.25 9.87 -39.79
CA ARG A 151 1.24 9.13 -40.59
C ARG A 151 0.79 9.21 -42.04
N SER A 152 1.50 10.01 -42.84
CA SER A 152 1.29 10.07 -44.28
C SER A 152 1.43 8.67 -44.86
N PRO A 153 0.50 8.18 -45.68
CA PRO A 153 0.53 6.86 -46.29
C PRO A 153 1.57 6.74 -47.43
N SER A 154 2.66 7.50 -47.39
CA SER A 154 3.62 7.61 -48.49
C SER A 154 4.95 6.86 -48.30
N GLU A 155 5.19 6.20 -47.16
CA GLU A 155 6.42 5.40 -46.93
C GLU A 155 6.31 3.94 -47.37
N SER A 156 5.49 3.62 -48.38
CA SER A 156 5.33 2.24 -48.88
C SER A 156 5.49 2.06 -50.39
N ARG A 157 6.21 2.95 -51.09
CA ARG A 157 6.56 2.73 -52.51
C ARG A 157 8.04 2.97 -52.79
N GLY A 158 8.77 1.85 -52.82
CA GLY A 158 9.85 1.49 -53.74
C GLY A 158 10.82 2.57 -54.19
N SER A 159 12.07 2.43 -53.76
CA SER A 159 13.22 2.72 -54.61
C SER A 159 13.83 1.39 -55.07
N SER A 160 13.73 1.21 -56.38
CA SER A 160 14.38 0.27 -57.30
C SER A 160 15.77 -0.22 -56.93
#